data_AF-A0A960BII8-F1
#
_entry.id   AF-A0A960BII8-F1
#
_cell.length_a   1.000
_cell.length_b   1.000
_cell.length_c   1.000
_cell.angle_alpha   90.00
_cell.angle_beta   90.00
_cell.angle_gamma   90.00
#
_symmetry.space_group_name_H-M   'P 1'
#
loop_
_entity.id
_entity.type
_entity.pdbx_description
1 polymer ?
#
loop_
_entity_poly.entity_id
_entity_poly.type
_entity_poly.pdbx_seq_one_letter_code
_entity_poly.pdbx_strand_id
1 'polypeptide(L)'
;MEKLRLSREGVPEGDFLRFDGDAAFKPLVVERMGLLAELDITLLRPRLPGKVVSAGDLDNQVKTLIDSLTLPRGQQWPKSVPPPSVKDPLPVLLEDDGLVSSLTVRTGQLLTPEVDSDQVEALVWVRTKTSVPTWGSVTLG
;
A
#
# COMPACT_ATOMS: atom_id res chain seq x y z
N MET A 1 -1.37 -0.60 -36.64
CA MET A 1 -1.05 0.05 -35.36
C MET A 1 -0.44 -0.99 -34.46
N GLU A 2 0.88 -0.94 -34.40
CA GLU A 2 1.76 -1.95 -33.84
C GLU A 2 1.77 -1.80 -32.31
N LYS A 3 1.26 -2.82 -31.62
CA LYS A 3 1.23 -2.89 -30.16
C LYS A 3 2.68 -3.06 -29.72
N LEU A 4 3.31 -2.00 -29.23
CA LEU A 4 4.65 -2.00 -28.65
C LEU A 4 4.72 -3.05 -27.53
N ARG A 5 5.15 -4.24 -27.92
CA ARG A 5 5.58 -5.32 -27.04
C ARG A 5 7.02 -4.96 -26.67
N LEU A 6 7.18 -4.00 -25.75
CA LEU A 6 8.46 -3.74 -25.11
C LEU A 6 8.96 -5.08 -24.55
N SER A 7 10.01 -5.59 -25.18
CA SER A 7 10.67 -6.84 -24.85
C SER A 7 11.12 -6.78 -23.40
N ARG A 8 10.47 -7.59 -22.56
CA ARG A 8 10.73 -7.81 -21.14
C ARG A 8 12.02 -8.63 -20.95
N GLU A 9 13.10 -8.18 -21.56
CA GLU A 9 14.37 -8.87 -21.55
C GLU A 9 15.19 -8.36 -20.36
N GLY A 10 15.40 -9.22 -19.37
CA GLY A 10 16.22 -8.90 -18.19
C GLY A 10 15.50 -8.82 -16.84
N VAL A 11 14.19 -9.11 -16.75
CA VAL A 11 13.54 -9.36 -15.44
C VAL A 11 13.84 -10.80 -15.04
N PRO A 12 14.55 -11.06 -13.93
CA PRO A 12 14.83 -12.41 -13.47
C PRO A 12 13.53 -13.21 -13.29
N GLU A 13 13.53 -14.49 -13.68
CA GLU A 13 12.47 -15.41 -13.27
C GLU A 13 12.37 -15.40 -11.74
N GLY A 14 11.22 -14.99 -11.20
CA GLY A 14 10.99 -14.87 -9.76
C GLY A 14 10.78 -13.44 -9.26
N ASP A 15 10.99 -12.41 -10.07
CA ASP A 15 10.75 -11.03 -9.65
C ASP A 15 9.23 -10.73 -9.61
N PHE A 16 8.71 -10.37 -8.44
CA PHE A 16 7.30 -10.03 -8.22
C PHE A 16 6.96 -8.60 -8.65
N LEU A 17 7.71 -8.06 -9.61
CA LEU A 17 7.53 -6.69 -10.08
C LEU A 17 6.13 -6.50 -10.66
N ARG A 18 5.62 -5.29 -10.47
CA ARG A 18 4.38 -4.81 -11.08
C ARG A 18 4.66 -3.54 -11.85
N PHE A 19 3.90 -3.37 -12.92
CA PHE A 19 4.11 -2.30 -13.88
C PHE A 19 2.82 -1.49 -14.03
N ASP A 20 2.96 -0.16 -14.01
CA ASP A 20 1.93 0.77 -14.47
C ASP A 20 2.57 1.69 -15.53
N GLY A 21 2.24 1.45 -16.80
CA GLY A 21 2.98 2.04 -17.92
C GLY A 21 4.47 1.63 -17.87
N ASP A 22 5.35 2.64 -17.83
CA ASP A 22 6.81 2.46 -17.75
C ASP A 22 7.33 2.37 -16.30
N ALA A 23 6.47 2.59 -15.30
CA ALA A 23 6.85 2.55 -13.89
C ALA A 23 6.92 1.10 -13.37
N ALA A 24 8.01 0.76 -12.69
CA ALA A 24 8.21 -0.53 -12.05
C ALA A 24 8.13 -0.42 -10.52
N PHE A 25 7.35 -1.31 -9.92
CA PHE A 25 7.10 -1.36 -8.48
C PHE A 25 7.38 -2.76 -7.94
N LYS A 26 7.73 -2.82 -6.65
CA LYS A 26 8.01 -4.06 -5.94
C LYS A 26 7.11 -4.18 -4.70
N PRO A 27 5.92 -4.80 -4.83
CA PRO A 27 5.03 -5.03 -3.70
C PRO A 27 5.58 -6.08 -2.72
N LEU A 28 5.35 -5.87 -1.42
CA LEU A 28 5.70 -6.83 -0.36
C LEU A 28 4.61 -7.89 -0.15
N VAL A 29 3.34 -7.50 -0.20
CA VAL A 29 2.18 -8.39 -0.12
C VAL A 29 1.59 -8.54 -1.50
N VAL A 30 1.67 -9.75 -2.03
CA VAL A 30 1.40 -10.05 -3.45
C VAL A 30 0.41 -11.21 -3.52
N GLU A 31 -0.64 -11.08 -4.33
CA GLU A 31 -1.73 -12.08 -4.41
C GLU A 31 -1.18 -13.45 -4.81
N ARG A 32 -0.28 -13.48 -5.80
CA ARG A 32 0.35 -14.72 -6.30
C ARG A 32 1.21 -15.46 -5.27
N MET A 33 1.61 -14.81 -4.17
CA MET A 33 2.29 -15.47 -3.06
C MET A 33 1.31 -16.10 -2.06
N GLY A 34 0.00 -15.93 -2.26
CA GLY A 34 -1.01 -16.32 -1.29
C GLY A 34 -0.84 -15.57 0.03
N LEU A 35 -0.49 -14.29 0.00
CA LEU A 35 -0.31 -13.46 1.19
C LEU A 35 -1.50 -12.50 1.37
N LEU A 36 -1.92 -12.36 2.61
CA LEU A 36 -2.85 -11.34 3.07
C LEU A 36 -2.16 -10.46 4.11
N ALA A 37 -2.55 -9.19 4.17
CA ALA A 37 -2.10 -8.24 5.16
C ALA A 37 -3.12 -8.07 6.28
N GLU A 38 -2.61 -7.83 7.49
CA GLU A 38 -3.34 -7.24 8.59
C GLU A 38 -2.65 -5.93 8.98
N LEU A 39 -3.41 -4.85 8.99
CA LEU A 39 -2.92 -3.50 9.28
C LEU A 39 -3.44 -3.05 10.64
N ASP A 40 -2.53 -2.63 11.52
CA ASP A 40 -2.85 -1.88 12.75
C ASP A 40 -2.23 -0.49 12.63
N ILE A 41 -3.09 0.52 12.49
CA ILE A 41 -2.72 1.91 12.20
C ILE A 41 -3.07 2.76 13.41
N THR A 42 -2.08 3.46 13.96
CA THR A 42 -2.30 4.48 14.98
C THR A 42 -2.01 5.87 14.41
N LEU A 43 -3.03 6.71 14.33
CA LEU A 43 -2.93 8.10 13.88
C LEU A 43 -2.78 9.03 15.10
N LEU A 44 -1.61 9.63 15.26
CA LEU A 44 -1.29 10.59 16.31
C LEU A 44 -1.51 12.01 15.80
N ARG A 45 -2.28 12.82 16.53
CA ARG A 45 -2.63 14.19 16.15
C ARG A 45 -2.32 15.18 17.27
N PRO A 46 -1.89 16.42 16.97
CA PRO A 46 -1.52 17.43 17.98
C PRO A 46 -2.70 18.06 18.75
N ARG A 47 -3.81 17.34 18.94
CA ARG A 47 -5.04 17.86 19.58
C ARG A 47 -5.43 17.09 20.84
N LEU A 48 -6.06 17.79 21.77
CA LEU A 48 -6.56 17.22 23.04
C LEU A 48 -7.50 16.02 22.79
N PRO A 49 -7.41 14.96 23.64
CA PRO A 49 -8.30 13.81 23.58
C PRO A 49 -9.78 14.22 23.65
N GLY A 50 -10.65 13.54 22.89
CA GLY A 50 -12.10 13.78 22.90
C GLY A 50 -12.64 14.71 21.80
N LYS A 51 -11.77 15.32 20.98
CA LYS A 51 -12.16 16.10 19.79
C LYS A 51 -11.91 15.39 18.45
N VAL A 52 -11.68 14.09 18.48
CA VAL A 52 -11.31 13.23 17.33
C VAL A 52 -12.27 13.39 16.15
N VAL A 53 -13.59 13.45 16.43
CA VAL A 53 -14.63 13.56 15.39
C VAL A 53 -14.66 14.93 14.70
N SER A 54 -14.15 15.98 15.35
CA SER A 54 -14.21 17.36 14.85
C SER A 54 -12.99 17.78 14.01
N ALA A 55 -12.04 16.87 13.76
CA ALA A 55 -10.73 17.16 13.17
C ALA A 55 -10.56 16.62 11.74
N GLY A 56 -11.66 16.34 11.05
CA GLY A 56 -11.67 15.82 9.68
C GLY A 56 -12.15 14.37 9.59
N ASP A 57 -12.39 13.94 8.35
CA ASP A 57 -12.95 12.64 8.05
C ASP A 57 -11.88 11.53 8.21
N LEU A 58 -11.96 10.79 9.33
CA LEU A 58 -11.06 9.69 9.64
C LEU A 58 -11.05 8.64 8.53
N ASP A 59 -12.22 8.37 7.93
CA ASP A 59 -12.34 7.41 6.83
C ASP A 59 -11.54 7.88 5.62
N ASN A 60 -11.70 9.14 5.21
CA ASN A 60 -10.96 9.71 4.08
C ASN A 60 -9.42 9.71 4.31
N GLN A 61 -8.98 9.93 5.56
CA GLN A 61 -7.55 9.86 5.90
C GLN A 61 -7.02 8.42 5.82
N VAL A 62 -7.75 7.46 6.38
CA VAL A 62 -7.37 6.04 6.35
C VAL A 62 -7.35 5.54 4.91
N LYS A 63 -8.36 5.91 4.11
CA LYS A 63 -8.41 5.60 2.68
C LYS A 63 -7.20 6.15 1.95
N THR A 64 -6.89 7.43 2.13
CA THR A 64 -5.73 8.07 1.48
C THR A 64 -4.41 7.41 1.89
N LEU A 65 -4.28 6.99 3.16
CA LEU A 65 -3.11 6.27 3.64
C LEU A 65 -3.00 4.87 3.02
N ILE A 66 -4.09 4.12 2.90
CA ILE A 66 -4.08 2.80 2.26
C ILE A 66 -3.78 2.93 0.76
N ASP A 67 -4.37 3.93 0.11
CA ASP A 67 -4.13 4.23 -1.31
C ASP A 67 -2.62 4.54 -1.55
N SER A 68 -1.93 5.20 -0.60
CA SER A 68 -0.48 5.50 -0.72
C SER A 68 0.44 4.32 -0.41
N LEU A 69 -0.06 3.29 0.29
CA LEU A 69 0.66 2.05 0.58
C LEU A 69 0.47 0.98 -0.51
N THR A 70 -0.47 1.20 -1.42
CA THR A 70 -0.84 0.28 -2.50
C THR A 70 -0.19 0.73 -3.80
N LEU A 71 -0.05 -0.20 -4.75
CA LEU A 71 0.30 0.14 -6.13
C LEU A 71 -0.56 1.28 -6.66
N PRO A 72 0.05 2.39 -7.14
CA PRO A 72 -0.71 3.45 -7.78
C PRO A 72 -1.35 2.92 -9.06
N ARG A 73 -2.57 3.36 -9.32
CA ARG A 73 -3.37 3.01 -10.51
C ARG A 73 -3.66 4.26 -11.34
N GLY A 74 -3.39 4.19 -12.63
CA GLY A 74 -3.82 5.19 -13.61
C GLY A 74 -3.13 6.54 -13.41
N GLN A 75 -3.87 7.55 -12.93
CA GLN A 75 -3.34 8.93 -12.77
C GLN A 75 -2.87 9.24 -11.35
N GLN A 76 -2.80 8.23 -10.46
CA GLN A 76 -2.33 8.43 -9.08
C GLN A 76 -0.83 8.75 -9.01
N TRP A 77 -0.03 8.33 -10.00
CA TRP A 77 1.38 8.70 -10.06
C TRP A 77 1.53 10.17 -10.53
N PRO A 78 2.27 11.02 -9.81
CA PRO A 78 2.49 12.40 -10.21
C PRO A 78 3.25 12.47 -11.55
N LYS A 79 2.69 13.19 -12.53
CA LYS A 79 3.33 13.39 -13.85
C LYS A 79 4.68 14.13 -13.76
N SER A 80 4.92 14.84 -12.66
CA SER A 80 6.17 15.57 -12.38
C SER A 80 7.28 14.69 -11.82
N VAL A 81 6.98 13.46 -11.40
CA VAL A 81 7.96 12.54 -10.81
C VAL A 81 8.32 11.47 -11.85
N PRO A 82 9.63 11.29 -12.18
CA PRO A 82 10.06 10.24 -13.08
C PRO A 82 9.54 8.87 -12.61
N PRO A 83 9.03 8.02 -13.51
CA PRO A 83 8.56 6.70 -13.14
C PRO A 83 9.74 5.84 -12.64
N PRO A 84 9.55 5.03 -11.58
CA PRO A 84 10.58 4.10 -11.11
C PRO A 84 10.93 3.08 -12.20
N SER A 85 12.19 2.68 -12.27
CA SER A 85 12.68 1.81 -13.36
C SER A 85 12.79 0.36 -12.92
N VAL A 86 12.87 -0.59 -13.87
CA VAL A 86 13.12 -2.00 -13.55
C VAL A 86 14.40 -2.22 -12.73
N LYS A 87 15.43 -1.38 -12.94
CA LYS A 87 16.71 -1.48 -12.22
C LYS A 87 16.63 -0.96 -10.77
N ASP A 88 15.66 -0.11 -10.49
CA ASP A 88 15.43 0.49 -9.18
C ASP A 88 13.91 0.68 -8.98
N PRO A 89 13.19 -0.44 -8.72
CA PRO A 89 11.74 -0.41 -8.61
C PRO A 89 11.33 0.18 -7.25
N LEU A 90 10.24 0.95 -7.24
CA LEU A 90 9.74 1.54 -5.99
C LEU A 90 9.14 0.44 -5.09
N PRO A 91 9.58 0.29 -3.83
CA PRO A 91 8.96 -0.62 -2.89
C PRO A 91 7.57 -0.08 -2.49
N VAL A 92 6.56 -0.94 -2.58
CA VAL A 92 5.19 -0.65 -2.12
C VAL A 92 4.74 -1.76 -1.18
N LEU A 93 3.81 -1.47 -0.28
CA LEU A 93 3.41 -2.46 0.72
C LEU A 93 2.50 -3.51 0.08
N LEU A 94 1.46 -3.06 -0.63
CA LEU A 94 0.39 -3.89 -1.15
C LEU A 94 0.34 -3.84 -2.68
N GLU A 95 0.16 -4.99 -3.32
CA GLU A 95 -0.21 -5.05 -4.74
C GLU A 95 -1.62 -4.51 -5.00
N ASP A 96 -2.55 -4.82 -4.09
CA ASP A 96 -3.96 -4.49 -4.17
C ASP A 96 -4.46 -4.27 -2.73
N ASP A 97 -5.31 -3.26 -2.51
CA ASP A 97 -5.91 -2.94 -1.21
C ASP A 97 -6.86 -4.06 -0.74
N GLY A 98 -7.42 -4.84 -1.67
CA GLY A 98 -8.18 -6.06 -1.40
C GLY A 98 -7.39 -7.17 -0.71
N LEU A 99 -6.06 -7.08 -0.64
CA LEU A 99 -5.22 -8.01 0.14
C LEU A 99 -5.24 -7.72 1.64
N VAL A 100 -5.84 -6.61 2.07
CA VAL A 100 -6.05 -6.29 3.48
C VAL A 100 -7.20 -7.12 4.04
N SER A 101 -6.86 -8.08 4.89
CA SER A 101 -7.82 -9.00 5.53
C SER A 101 -8.31 -8.53 6.90
N SER A 102 -7.61 -7.57 7.52
CA SER A 102 -7.96 -6.97 8.80
C SER A 102 -7.37 -5.57 8.87
N LEU A 103 -8.18 -4.61 9.30
CA LEU A 103 -7.79 -3.22 9.49
C LEU A 103 -8.25 -2.75 10.87
N THR A 104 -7.29 -2.39 11.72
CA THR A 104 -7.52 -1.73 13.01
C THR A 104 -7.01 -0.31 12.92
N VAL A 105 -7.84 0.67 13.27
CA VAL A 105 -7.46 2.08 13.29
C VAL A 105 -7.67 2.63 14.69
N ARG A 106 -6.63 3.24 15.24
CA ARG A 106 -6.63 3.94 16.53
C ARG A 106 -6.24 5.39 16.31
N THR A 107 -6.78 6.26 17.15
CA THR A 107 -6.34 7.66 17.21
C THR A 107 -5.73 7.95 18.57
N GLY A 108 -4.69 8.77 18.58
CA GLY A 108 -3.99 9.19 19.78
C GLY A 108 -3.59 10.65 19.71
N GLN A 109 -3.14 11.17 20.85
CA GLN A 109 -2.56 12.50 20.91
C GLN A 109 -1.07 12.41 20.59
N LEU A 110 -0.60 13.25 19.68
CA LEU A 110 0.82 13.48 19.46
C LEU A 110 1.36 14.30 20.64
N LEU A 111 2.35 13.73 21.34
CA LEU A 111 2.91 14.32 22.57
C LEU A 111 4.08 15.28 22.30
N THR A 112 4.47 15.44 21.04
CA THR A 112 5.52 16.35 20.62
C THR A 112 5.03 17.80 20.77
N PRO A 113 5.74 18.67 21.50
CA PRO A 113 5.42 20.10 21.52
C PRO A 113 5.74 20.73 20.16
N GLU A 114 4.95 21.73 19.74
CA GLU A 114 5.19 22.57 18.55
C GLU A 114 5.02 21.88 17.18
N VAL A 115 3.98 21.06 17.03
CA VAL A 115 3.58 20.49 15.74
C VAL A 115 2.44 21.29 15.13
N ASP A 116 2.48 21.51 13.82
CA ASP A 116 1.41 22.15 13.07
C ASP A 116 0.09 21.40 13.30
N SER A 117 -1.02 22.13 13.45
CA SER A 117 -2.32 21.54 13.80
C SER A 117 -2.82 20.47 12.82
N ASP A 118 -2.29 20.50 11.60
CA ASP A 118 -2.72 19.70 10.46
C ASP A 118 -1.78 18.51 10.19
N GLN A 119 -0.71 18.38 10.98
CA GLN A 119 0.18 17.23 10.90
C GLN A 119 -0.45 16.01 11.58
N VAL A 120 -0.40 14.87 10.89
CA VAL A 120 -0.81 13.57 11.42
C VAL A 120 0.36 12.61 11.26
N GLU A 121 0.78 11.99 12.36
CA GLU A 121 1.76 10.91 12.32
C GLU A 121 1.04 9.57 12.32
N ALA A 122 1.39 8.70 11.36
CA ALA A 122 0.82 7.37 11.25
C ALA A 122 1.86 6.32 11.63
N LEU A 123 1.59 5.57 12.69
CA LEU A 123 2.32 4.35 13.01
C LEU A 123 1.59 3.16 12.38
N VAL A 124 2.25 2.48 11.43
CA VAL A 124 1.66 1.38 10.67
C VAL A 124 2.36 0.07 11.04
N TRP A 125 1.64 -0.82 11.69
CA TRP A 125 2.08 -2.20 11.94
C TRP A 125 1.48 -3.12 10.90
N VAL A 126 2.32 -3.94 10.28
CA VAL A 126 1.90 -4.89 9.25
C VAL A 126 2.21 -6.30 9.71
N ARG A 127 1.21 -7.18 9.66
CA ARG A 127 1.41 -8.64 9.77
C ARG A 127 0.98 -9.30 8.47
N THR A 128 1.78 -10.22 7.98
CA THR A 128 1.42 -11.06 6.83
C THR A 128 0.92 -12.41 7.32
N LYS A 129 -0.12 -12.91 6.66
CA LYS A 129 -0.59 -14.29 6.83
C LYS A 129 -0.79 -14.95 5.48
N THR A 130 -0.73 -16.26 5.43
CA THR A 130 -1.01 -17.01 4.21
C THR A 130 -2.53 -17.15 4.00
N SER A 131 -3.00 -16.93 2.78
CA SER A 131 -4.34 -17.34 2.36
C SER A 131 -4.30 -18.85 2.08
N VAL A 132 -5.03 -19.62 2.88
CA VAL A 132 -5.24 -21.07 2.69
C VAL A 132 -6.07 -21.26 1.40
N PRO A 133 -5.85 -22.34 0.64
CA PRO A 133 -5.97 -22.36 -0.81
C PRO A 133 -7.42 -22.31 -1.32
N THR A 134 -7.59 -21.63 -2.45
CA THR A 134 -8.78 -21.71 -3.29
C THR A 134 -8.92 -23.12 -3.88
N TRP A 135 -10.15 -23.59 -4.09
CA TRP A 135 -10.50 -24.95 -4.54
C TRP A 135 -9.80 -25.46 -5.82
N GLY A 136 -9.08 -24.60 -6.56
CA GLY A 136 -8.24 -24.99 -7.71
C GLY A 136 -6.95 -25.75 -7.36
N SER A 137 -6.58 -25.87 -6.08
CA SER A 137 -5.36 -26.57 -5.64
C SER A 137 -5.59 -28.02 -5.20
N VAL A 138 -6.83 -28.52 -5.20
CA VAL A 138 -7.21 -29.82 -4.59
C VAL A 138 -7.30 -30.97 -5.60
N THR A 139 -7.07 -30.76 -6.89
CA THR A 139 -7.18 -31.84 -7.91
C THR A 139 -5.87 -32.52 -8.30
N LEU A 140 -4.77 -32.29 -7.57
CA LEU A 140 -3.53 -33.05 -7.74
C LEU A 140 -3.05 -33.56 -6.37
N GLY A 141 -3.80 -34.52 -5.83
CA GLY A 141 -3.44 -35.35 -4.68
C GLY A 141 -3.97 -36.75 -4.90
#